data_AF-A0A832ILQ6-F1
#
_entry.id   AF-A0A832ILQ6-F1
#
_cell.length_a   1.000
_cell.length_b   1.000
_cell.length_c   1.000
_cell.angle_alpha   90.00
_cell.angle_beta   90.00
_cell.angle_gamma   90.00
#
_symmetry.space_group_name_H-M   'P 1'
#
loop_
_entity.id
_entity.type
_entity.pdbx_description
1 polymer ?
#
loop_
_entity_poly.entity_id
_entity_poly.type
_entity_poly.pdbx_seq_one_letter_code
_entity_poly.pdbx_strand_id
1 'polypeptide(L)'
;MNKTAVFYGILVTIVILALIVSANINKSTERKARFASFVIEQLSSPDTTNTYGKNLQVIHGIHSKDQLLNVMRGFTEALGVKCEFCHDLQDFPSDAKPQKRVARIMIKMVDNINSNFLNDPQKEKVSCFTCHRGQETPGLTFAR
;
A
#
# COMPACT_ATOMS: atom_id res chain seq x y z
N MET A 1 -39.77 -37.72 48.87
CA MET A 1 -39.05 -37.34 47.63
C MET A 1 -38.22 -38.52 47.15
N ASN A 2 -38.40 -38.95 45.90
CA ASN A 2 -37.79 -40.17 45.35
C ASN A 2 -36.32 -39.91 44.99
N LYS A 3 -35.38 -40.62 45.64
CA LYS A 3 -33.93 -40.46 45.46
C LYS A 3 -33.47 -40.74 44.02
N THR A 4 -34.21 -41.53 43.24
CA THR A 4 -33.86 -41.82 41.84
C THR A 4 -34.12 -40.62 40.93
N ALA A 5 -35.19 -39.86 41.15
CA ALA A 5 -35.52 -38.68 40.35
C ALA A 5 -34.46 -37.56 40.49
N VAL A 6 -33.86 -37.43 41.67
CA VAL A 6 -32.77 -36.46 41.92
C VAL A 6 -31.50 -36.86 41.16
N PHE A 7 -31.20 -38.16 41.07
CA PHE A 7 -30.00 -38.66 40.38
C PHE A 7 -30.08 -38.46 38.87
N TYR A 8 -31.24 -38.75 38.27
CA TYR A 8 -31.46 -38.51 36.83
C TYR A 8 -31.44 -37.02 36.47
N GLY A 9 -31.96 -36.14 37.33
CA GLY A 9 -31.88 -34.68 37.11
C GLY A 9 -30.45 -34.13 37.10
N ILE A 10 -29.58 -34.64 37.99
CA ILE A 10 -28.16 -34.27 38.02
C ILE A 10 -27.43 -34.79 36.78
N LEU A 11 -27.73 -36.01 36.34
CA LEU A 11 -27.06 -36.62 35.18
C LEU A 11 -27.39 -35.89 33.87
N VAL A 12 -28.67 -35.49 33.69
CA VAL A 12 -29.12 -34.73 32.51
C VAL A 12 -28.49 -33.33 32.47
N THR A 13 -28.36 -32.66 33.62
CA THR A 13 -27.74 -31.31 33.66
C THR A 13 -26.25 -31.35 33.36
N ILE A 14 -25.51 -32.37 33.82
CA ILE A 14 -24.08 -32.55 33.50
C ILE A 14 -23.88 -32.79 32.00
N VAL A 15 -24.70 -33.65 31.38
CA VAL A 15 -24.60 -33.93 29.94
C VAL A 15 -24.90 -32.69 29.11
N ILE A 16 -25.92 -31.92 29.48
CA ILE A 16 -26.26 -30.65 28.81
C ILE A 16 -25.11 -29.64 28.95
N LEU A 17 -24.54 -29.49 30.14
CA LEU A 17 -23.38 -28.62 30.37
C LEU A 17 -22.16 -29.06 29.53
N ALA A 18 -21.89 -30.36 29.44
CA ALA A 18 -20.78 -30.89 28.65
C ALA A 18 -20.94 -30.62 27.14
N LEU A 19 -22.16 -30.74 26.61
CA LEU A 19 -22.46 -30.41 25.21
C LEU A 19 -22.32 -28.92 24.92
N ILE A 20 -22.80 -28.06 25.83
CA ILE A 20 -22.65 -26.60 25.72
C ILE A 20 -21.16 -26.20 25.76
N VAL A 21 -20.37 -26.80 26.65
CA VAL A 21 -18.92 -26.54 26.74
C VAL A 21 -18.20 -26.99 25.47
N SER A 22 -18.54 -28.16 24.92
CA SER A 22 -17.91 -28.71 23.70
C SER A 22 -18.16 -27.82 22.48
N ALA A 23 -19.35 -27.23 22.35
CA ALA A 23 -19.68 -26.29 21.27
C ALA A 23 -18.88 -24.97 21.36
N ASN A 24 -18.55 -24.49 22.56
CA ASN A 24 -17.83 -23.22 22.75
C ASN A 24 -16.31 -23.37 22.50
N ILE A 25 -15.73 -24.54 22.77
CA ILE A 25 -14.30 -24.82 22.53
C ILE A 25 -13.98 -24.81 21.02
N ASN A 26 -14.85 -25.36 20.17
CA ASN A 26 -14.63 -25.41 18.71
C ASN A 26 -14.60 -24.01 18.06
N LYS A 27 -15.44 -23.08 18.54
CA LYS A 27 -15.47 -21.68 18.08
C LYS A 27 -14.16 -20.92 18.37
N SER A 28 -13.40 -21.34 19.39
CA SER A 28 -12.08 -20.77 19.72
C SER A 28 -11.02 -21.16 18.69
N THR A 29 -11.03 -22.42 18.23
CA THR A 29 -10.05 -22.96 17.29
C THR A 29 -10.18 -22.33 15.91
N GLU A 30 -11.41 -22.13 15.41
CA GLU A 30 -11.65 -21.44 14.14
C GLU A 30 -11.20 -19.97 14.15
N ARG A 31 -11.40 -19.26 15.27
CA ARG A 31 -10.94 -17.87 15.43
C ARG A 31 -9.42 -17.76 15.39
N LYS A 32 -8.71 -18.71 15.99
CA LYS A 32 -7.24 -18.77 15.95
C LYS A 32 -6.72 -19.06 14.54
N ALA A 33 -7.36 -19.96 13.79
CA ALA A 33 -7.01 -20.25 12.41
C ALA A 33 -7.24 -19.05 11.48
N ARG A 34 -8.37 -18.34 11.61
CA ARG A 34 -8.65 -17.12 10.84
C ARG A 34 -7.68 -15.98 11.17
N PHE A 35 -7.32 -15.82 12.44
CA PHE A 35 -6.31 -14.84 12.85
C PHE A 35 -4.94 -15.19 12.28
N ALA A 36 -4.54 -16.48 12.27
CA ALA A 36 -3.30 -16.91 11.64
C ALA A 36 -3.29 -16.65 10.11
N SER A 37 -4.40 -16.92 9.40
CA SER A 37 -4.52 -16.58 7.97
C SER A 37 -4.50 -15.08 7.72
N PHE A 38 -5.16 -14.27 8.56
CA PHE A 38 -5.13 -12.80 8.50
C PHE A 38 -3.72 -12.25 8.76
N VAL A 39 -2.99 -12.83 9.73
CA VAL A 39 -1.60 -12.45 10.03
C VAL A 39 -0.65 -12.87 8.90
N ILE A 40 -0.87 -14.03 8.27
CA ILE A 40 -0.10 -14.45 7.08
C ILE A 40 -0.37 -13.52 5.88
N GLU A 41 -1.62 -13.09 5.67
CA GLU A 41 -2.02 -12.07 4.66
C GLU A 41 -1.44 -10.67 4.99
N GLN A 42 -1.30 -10.32 6.27
CA GLN A 42 -0.69 -9.06 6.71
C GLN A 42 0.85 -9.08 6.63
N LEU A 43 1.48 -10.26 6.73
CA LEU A 43 2.93 -10.44 6.56
C LEU A 43 3.35 -10.40 5.08
N SER A 44 2.41 -10.57 4.15
CA SER A 44 2.52 -10.07 2.77
C SER A 44 2.34 -8.55 2.73
N SER A 45 3.40 -7.84 3.13
CA SER A 45 3.69 -6.43 2.85
C SER A 45 3.12 -5.97 1.50
N PRO A 46 2.74 -4.68 1.32
CA PRO A 46 2.51 -4.13 -0.01
C PRO A 46 3.71 -4.50 -0.88
N ASP A 47 3.48 -5.27 -1.92
CA ASP A 47 4.53 -5.79 -2.77
C ASP A 47 5.24 -4.60 -3.42
N THR A 48 6.43 -4.28 -2.92
CA THR A 48 7.25 -3.19 -3.46
C THR A 48 8.00 -3.62 -4.72
N THR A 49 7.91 -4.90 -5.10
CA THR A 49 8.50 -5.41 -6.33
C THR A 49 7.69 -4.95 -7.53
N ASN A 50 8.39 -4.65 -8.62
CA ASN A 50 7.77 -4.31 -9.88
C ASN A 50 7.70 -5.58 -10.74
N THR A 51 6.49 -6.01 -11.11
CA THR A 51 6.30 -7.12 -12.05
C THR A 51 6.16 -6.62 -13.50
N TYR A 52 6.02 -5.32 -13.68
CA TYR A 52 6.02 -4.66 -14.99
C TYR A 52 7.01 -3.47 -15.03
N GLY A 53 7.54 -3.22 -16.23
CA GLY A 53 8.51 -2.15 -16.49
C GLY A 53 9.96 -2.60 -16.33
N LYS A 54 10.90 -1.82 -16.89
CA LYS A 54 12.35 -2.07 -16.79
C LYS A 54 13.03 -0.80 -16.29
N ASN A 55 14.13 -0.96 -15.54
CA ASN A 55 14.92 0.13 -14.96
C ASN A 55 14.09 1.11 -14.09
N LEU A 56 13.14 0.58 -13.33
CA LEU A 56 12.39 1.30 -12.30
C LEU A 56 13.21 1.26 -11.00
N GLN A 57 13.83 2.39 -10.65
CA GLN A 57 14.76 2.48 -9.51
C GLN A 57 14.15 3.13 -8.26
N VAL A 58 13.09 3.91 -8.43
CA VAL A 58 12.47 4.74 -7.37
C VAL A 58 10.96 4.63 -7.33
N ILE A 59 10.36 3.98 -8.33
CA ILE A 59 8.92 3.71 -8.40
C ILE A 59 8.77 2.21 -8.14
N HIS A 60 7.86 1.87 -7.23
CA HIS A 60 7.66 0.52 -6.69
C HIS A 60 6.19 0.11 -6.81
N GLY A 61 5.90 -1.19 -6.74
CA GLY A 61 4.53 -1.71 -6.79
C GLY A 61 3.85 -1.54 -8.16
N ILE A 62 4.62 -1.55 -9.24
CA ILE A 62 4.09 -1.46 -10.61
C ILE A 62 3.87 -2.87 -11.16
N HIS A 63 2.61 -3.20 -11.42
CA HIS A 63 2.18 -4.52 -11.86
C HIS A 63 1.56 -4.55 -13.26
N SER A 64 1.29 -3.39 -13.86
CA SER A 64 0.75 -3.31 -15.22
C SER A 64 1.27 -2.11 -16.01
N LYS A 65 1.11 -2.19 -17.33
CA LYS A 65 1.41 -1.08 -18.24
C LYS A 65 0.61 0.17 -17.91
N ASP A 66 -0.68 0.03 -17.63
CA ASP A 66 -1.57 1.16 -17.39
C ASP A 66 -1.23 1.86 -16.08
N GLN A 67 -0.86 1.12 -15.04
CA GLN A 67 -0.35 1.70 -13.79
C GLN A 67 0.89 2.55 -14.05
N LEU A 68 1.88 2.01 -14.78
CA LEU A 68 3.10 2.76 -15.10
C LEU A 68 2.78 4.01 -15.94
N LEU A 69 1.92 3.87 -16.95
CA LEU A 69 1.51 4.99 -17.80
C LEU A 69 0.77 6.08 -17.02
N ASN A 70 -0.06 5.72 -16.04
CA ASN A 70 -0.75 6.70 -15.19
C ASN A 70 0.24 7.50 -14.35
N VAL A 71 1.25 6.85 -13.77
CA VAL A 71 2.32 7.55 -13.05
C VAL A 71 3.08 8.50 -13.99
N MET A 72 3.47 8.02 -15.18
CA MET A 72 4.18 8.86 -16.16
C MET A 72 3.34 10.05 -16.65
N ARG A 73 2.02 9.86 -16.86
CA ARG A 73 1.10 10.94 -17.21
C ARG A 73 0.99 12.00 -16.12
N GLY A 74 0.94 11.57 -14.86
CA GLY A 74 0.97 12.50 -13.72
C GLY A 74 2.22 13.39 -13.73
N PHE A 75 3.39 12.85 -14.11
CA PHE A 75 4.59 13.68 -14.28
C PHE A 75 4.48 14.65 -15.47
N THR A 76 3.99 14.19 -16.62
CA THR A 76 3.82 15.08 -17.80
C THR A 76 2.87 16.24 -17.50
N GLU A 77 1.77 15.97 -16.79
CA GLU A 77 0.80 17.00 -16.38
C GLU A 77 1.42 17.96 -15.36
N ALA A 78 2.15 17.44 -14.37
CA ALA A 78 2.75 18.25 -13.33
C ALA A 78 3.82 19.22 -13.85
N LEU A 79 4.59 18.80 -14.85
CA LEU A 79 5.69 19.56 -15.43
C LEU A 79 5.30 20.29 -16.73
N GLY A 80 4.13 20.01 -17.31
CA GLY A 80 3.73 20.59 -18.61
C GLY A 80 4.61 20.14 -19.78
N VAL A 81 5.17 18.94 -19.70
CA VAL A 81 6.09 18.38 -20.72
C VAL A 81 5.51 17.12 -21.35
N LYS A 82 6.12 16.63 -22.43
CA LYS A 82 5.77 15.35 -23.07
C LYS A 82 6.76 14.24 -22.72
N CYS A 83 6.43 12.99 -23.06
CA CYS A 83 7.23 11.79 -22.74
C CYS A 83 8.68 11.92 -23.21
N GLU A 84 8.89 12.43 -24.42
CA GLU A 84 10.19 12.62 -25.05
C GLU A 84 11.09 13.62 -24.32
N PHE A 85 10.56 14.42 -23.40
CA PHE A 85 11.36 15.31 -22.56
C PHE A 85 12.32 14.49 -21.69
N CYS A 86 11.82 13.43 -21.05
CA CYS A 86 12.59 12.55 -20.17
C CYS A 86 13.03 11.24 -20.81
N HIS A 87 12.28 10.70 -21.77
CA HIS A 87 12.53 9.38 -22.33
C HIS A 87 13.07 9.43 -23.76
N ASP A 88 13.86 8.42 -24.11
CA ASP A 88 14.01 8.01 -25.50
C ASP A 88 12.77 7.18 -25.87
N LEU A 89 12.03 7.60 -26.90
CA LEU A 89 10.81 6.91 -27.33
C LEU A 89 11.09 5.54 -27.97
N GLN A 90 12.35 5.29 -28.38
CA GLN A 90 12.79 3.99 -28.91
C GLN A 90 13.29 3.07 -27.79
N ASP A 91 13.73 3.63 -26.65
CA ASP A 91 14.22 2.87 -25.49
C ASP A 91 13.85 3.56 -24.17
N PHE A 92 12.60 3.38 -23.70
CA PHE A 92 12.09 3.97 -22.47
C PHE A 92 12.95 3.67 -21.22
N PRO A 93 13.50 2.45 -21.05
CA PRO A 93 14.42 2.12 -19.96
C PRO A 93 15.74 2.89 -19.98
N SER A 94 16.18 3.43 -21.12
CA SER A 94 17.44 4.18 -21.26
C SER A 94 17.55 5.35 -20.28
N ASP A 95 18.77 5.59 -19.81
CA ASP A 95 19.14 6.75 -18.98
C ASP A 95 19.97 7.78 -19.76
N ALA A 96 19.94 7.72 -21.10
CA ALA A 96 20.68 8.62 -21.98
C ALA A 96 20.27 10.09 -21.81
N LYS A 97 19.00 10.36 -21.47
CA LYS A 97 18.51 11.72 -21.23
C LYS A 97 18.73 12.15 -19.77
N PRO A 98 19.42 13.27 -19.52
CA PRO A 98 19.72 13.72 -18.15
C PRO A 98 18.46 14.05 -17.34
N GLN A 99 17.38 14.49 -17.99
CA GLN A 99 16.10 14.84 -17.35
C GLN A 99 15.52 13.67 -16.54
N LYS A 100 15.64 12.42 -17.03
CA LYS A 100 15.19 11.22 -16.30
C LYS A 100 15.93 11.02 -14.99
N ARG A 101 17.24 11.29 -14.98
CA ARG A 101 18.07 11.22 -13.76
C ARG A 101 17.65 12.28 -12.75
N VAL A 102 17.40 13.51 -13.21
CA VAL A 102 16.88 14.59 -12.37
C VAL A 102 15.51 14.22 -11.80
N ALA A 103 14.61 13.67 -12.62
CA ALA A 103 13.29 13.24 -12.17
C ALA A 103 13.38 12.20 -11.03
N ARG A 104 14.32 11.23 -11.10
CA ARG A 104 14.54 10.28 -10.00
C ARG A 104 14.97 10.94 -8.69
N ILE A 105 15.81 11.97 -8.78
CA ILE A 105 16.23 12.75 -7.61
C ILE A 105 15.01 13.49 -7.02
N MET A 106 14.18 14.09 -7.87
CA MET A 106 12.98 14.81 -7.44
C MET A 106 11.91 13.89 -6.83
N ILE A 107 11.73 12.68 -7.35
CA ILE A 107 10.84 11.67 -6.74
C ILE A 107 11.30 11.37 -5.32
N LYS A 108 12.58 11.05 -5.13
CA LYS A 108 13.15 10.81 -3.79
C LYS A 108 12.99 12.02 -2.87
N MET A 109 13.14 13.23 -3.39
CA MET A 109 12.94 14.46 -2.62
C MET A 109 11.49 14.60 -2.15
N VAL A 110 10.51 14.41 -3.03
CA VAL A 110 9.08 14.47 -2.69
C VAL A 110 8.73 13.39 -1.67
N ASP A 111 9.20 12.16 -1.87
CA ASP A 111 8.99 11.07 -0.93
C ASP A 111 9.58 11.40 0.45
N ASN A 112 10.79 11.97 0.48
CA ASN A 112 11.44 12.42 1.71
C ASN A 112 10.65 13.53 2.42
N ILE A 113 10.18 14.55 1.68
CA ILE A 113 9.35 15.63 2.22
C ILE A 113 8.08 15.04 2.85
N ASN A 114 7.38 14.20 2.10
CA ASN A 114 6.10 13.62 2.50
C ASN A 114 6.22 12.65 3.69
N SER A 115 7.34 11.94 3.78
CA SER A 115 7.56 10.90 4.80
C SER A 115 8.21 11.43 6.07
N ASN A 116 9.02 12.49 6.00
CA ASN A 116 9.76 13.00 7.16
C ASN A 116 9.17 14.29 7.74
N PHE A 117 8.54 15.13 6.91
CA PHE A 117 8.10 16.47 7.33
C PHE A 117 6.56 16.62 7.31
N LEU A 118 5.91 15.91 6.39
CA LEU A 118 4.45 15.93 6.24
C LEU A 118 3.82 14.59 6.62
N ASN A 119 4.47 13.80 7.48
CA ASN A 119 4.06 12.44 7.84
C ASN A 119 2.69 12.33 8.55
N ASP A 120 2.19 13.42 9.12
CA ASP A 120 0.84 13.52 9.68
C ASP A 120 -0.23 13.31 8.58
N PRO A 121 -1.13 12.32 8.72
CA PRO A 121 -2.22 12.09 7.77
C PRO A 121 -3.16 13.28 7.54
N GLN A 122 -3.23 14.23 8.47
CA GLN A 122 -4.06 15.44 8.34
C GLN A 122 -3.39 16.52 7.49
N LYS A 123 -2.08 16.40 7.22
CA LYS A 123 -1.36 17.36 6.37
C LYS A 123 -1.48 16.97 4.91
N GLU A 124 -1.77 17.96 4.08
CA GLU A 124 -1.66 17.80 2.63
C GLU A 124 -0.22 17.43 2.24
N LYS A 125 -0.09 16.40 1.42
CA LYS A 125 1.18 15.96 0.86
C LYS A 125 1.56 16.84 -0.33
N VAL A 126 2.86 17.03 -0.53
CA VAL A 126 3.35 17.71 -1.73
C VAL A 126 3.42 16.74 -2.91
N SER A 127 3.22 17.28 -4.11
CA SER A 127 3.44 16.56 -5.36
C SER A 127 4.34 17.39 -6.28
N CYS A 128 4.70 16.84 -7.44
CA CYS A 128 5.45 17.57 -8.45
C CYS A 128 4.72 18.87 -8.84
N PHE A 129 3.37 18.84 -8.91
CA PHE A 129 2.55 19.99 -9.30
C PHE A 129 2.61 21.14 -8.28
N THR A 130 2.81 20.84 -6.99
CA THR A 130 2.91 21.85 -5.93
C THR A 130 3.93 22.94 -6.28
N CYS A 131 5.09 22.54 -6.82
CA CYS A 131 6.17 23.43 -7.22
C CYS A 131 6.17 23.74 -8.72
N HIS A 132 6.03 22.72 -9.57
CA HIS A 132 6.17 22.88 -11.02
C HIS A 132 4.98 23.60 -11.66
N ARG A 133 3.75 23.40 -11.16
CA ARG A 133 2.53 24.07 -11.63
C ARG A 133 2.37 24.05 -13.16
N GLY A 134 2.69 22.92 -13.79
CA GLY A 134 2.62 22.76 -15.25
C GLY A 134 3.78 23.39 -16.01
N GLN A 135 4.92 23.64 -15.36
CA GLN A 135 6.14 24.16 -15.99
C GLN A 135 7.36 23.28 -15.70
N GLU A 136 8.23 23.11 -16.69
CA GLU A 136 9.41 22.24 -16.58
C GLU A 136 10.38 22.69 -15.48
N THR A 137 10.41 24.01 -15.24
CA THR A 137 11.19 24.63 -14.18
C THR A 137 10.22 25.29 -13.20
N PRO A 138 10.28 24.99 -11.89
CA PRO A 138 9.44 25.65 -10.91
C PRO A 138 9.67 27.17 -10.96
N GLY A 139 8.58 27.93 -11.10
CA GLY A 139 8.64 29.37 -11.00
C GLY A 139 9.06 29.78 -9.59
N LEU A 140 10.23 30.42 -9.45
CA LEU A 140 10.63 31.04 -8.19
C LEU A 140 9.80 32.31 -8.00
N THR A 141 8.62 32.22 -7.38
CA THR A 141 8.04 33.38 -6.70
C THR A 141 8.73 33.59 -5.35
N PHE A 142 10.05 33.80 -5.39
CA PHE A 142 10.69 34.68 -4.43
C PHE A 142 11.10 35.92 -5.22
N ALA A 143 10.10 36.66 -5.70
CA ALA A 143 10.32 38.06 -6.02
C ALA A 143 10.75 38.71 -4.70
N ARG A 144 12.04 39.02 -4.63
CA ARG A 144 12.66 39.74 -3.54
C ARG A 144 12.35 41.23 -3.67
#